data_AF-A0A921KFE5-F1
#
_entry.id   AF-A0A921KFE5-F1
#
_cell.length_a   1.000
_cell.length_b   1.000
_cell.length_c   1.000
_cell.angle_alpha   90.00
_cell.angle_beta   90.00
_cell.angle_gamma   90.00
#
_symmetry.space_group_name_H-M   'P 1'
#
loop_
_entity.id
_entity.type
_entity.pdbx_description
1 polymer ?
#
loop_
_entity_poly.entity_id
_entity_poly.type
_entity_poly.pdbx_seq_one_letter_code
_entity_poly.pdbx_strand_id
1 'polypeptide(L)' 'MKYWYEMLLRPVSIGCQPKGFVEVIEDEGRHGIVAYERELTAEELDDSDMKAWTVLSR' A
#
# COMPACT_ATOMS: atom_id res chain seq x y z
N MET A 1 12.97 3.52 -7.65
CA MET A 1 12.68 3.72 -6.22
C MET A 1 11.27 3.19 -5.98
N LYS A 2 11.01 2.48 -4.88
CA LYS A 2 9.68 1.92 -4.58
C LYS A 2 8.98 2.79 -3.55
N TYR A 3 7.71 3.08 -3.78
CA TYR A 3 6.85 3.78 -2.84
C TYR A 3 5.93 2.76 -2.19
N TRP A 4 6.02 2.63 -0.87
CA TRP A 4 5.30 1.63 -0.10
C TRP A 4 4.09 2.22 0.58
N TYR A 5 3.01 1.45 0.65
CA TYR A 5 1.75 1.85 1.26
C TYR A 5 1.16 0.71 2.07
N GLU A 6 0.66 1.03 3.26
CA GLU A 6 -0.03 0.11 4.16
C GLU A 6 -1.53 0.11 3.85
N MET A 7 -2.11 -1.09 3.81
CA MET A 7 -3.55 -1.30 3.76
C MET A 7 -4.16 -1.14 5.16
N LEU A 8 -5.19 -0.28 5.32
CA LEU A 8 -5.73 0.07 6.65
C LEU A 8 -7.02 -0.65 7.03
N LEU A 9 -7.91 -0.92 6.06
CA LEU A 9 -9.23 -1.50 6.31
C LEU A 9 -9.37 -2.95 5.83
N ARG A 10 -8.74 -3.28 4.69
CA ARG A 10 -8.90 -4.55 3.98
C ARG A 10 -7.54 -5.12 3.59
N PRO A 11 -7.35 -6.45 3.56
CA PRO A 11 -6.11 -7.04 3.05
C PRO A 11 -5.92 -6.80 1.56
N VAL A 12 -4.68 -7.00 1.10
CA VAL A 12 -4.33 -6.95 -0.31
C VAL A 12 -5.17 -7.97 -1.09
N SER A 13 -6.03 -7.48 -1.98
CA SER A 13 -6.94 -8.31 -2.76
C SER A 13 -7.38 -7.58 -4.02
N ILE A 14 -7.91 -8.31 -5.01
CA ILE A 14 -8.31 -7.72 -6.28
C ILE A 14 -9.39 -6.64 -6.02
N GLY A 15 -9.09 -5.41 -6.42
CA GLY A 15 -9.99 -4.26 -6.28
C GLY A 15 -9.97 -3.57 -4.93
N CYS A 16 -9.12 -4.00 -3.97
CA CYS A 16 -8.95 -3.31 -2.69
C CYS A 16 -7.88 -2.21 -2.74
N GLN A 17 -6.94 -2.30 -3.68
CA GLN A 17 -5.86 -1.34 -3.90
C GLN A 17 -5.73 -0.98 -5.38
N PRO A 18 -5.08 0.15 -5.73
CA PRO A 18 -4.86 0.53 -7.12
C PRO A 18 -4.09 -0.55 -7.90
N LYS A 19 -4.39 -0.68 -9.19
CA LYS A 19 -3.68 -1.64 -10.05
C LYS A 19 -2.23 -1.20 -10.27
N GLY A 20 -1.36 -2.16 -10.60
CA GLY A 20 0.03 -1.89 -10.97
C GLY A 20 1.01 -1.85 -9.79
N PHE A 21 0.66 -2.43 -8.64
CA PHE A 21 1.63 -2.68 -7.59
C PHE A 21 2.67 -3.71 -8.07
N VAL A 22 3.93 -3.48 -7.70
CA VAL A 22 5.08 -4.30 -8.14
C VAL A 22 5.54 -5.29 -7.08
N GLU A 23 5.08 -5.12 -5.84
CA GLU A 23 5.45 -5.98 -4.72
C GLU A 23 4.39 -5.93 -3.62
N VAL A 24 4.30 -7.01 -2.84
CA VAL A 24 3.40 -7.17 -1.69
C VAL A 24 4.20 -7.82 -0.55
N ILE A 25 4.03 -7.31 0.67
CA ILE A 25 4.48 -7.97 1.89
C ILE A 25 3.28 -8.06 2.82
N GLU A 26 2.74 -9.28 3.01
CA GLU A 26 1.52 -9.51 3.78
C GLU A 26 1.74 -9.42 5.30
N ASP A 27 2.97 -9.69 5.76
CA ASP A 27 3.32 -9.75 7.18
C ASP A 27 3.66 -8.38 7.80
N GLU A 28 3.63 -7.31 7.02
CA GLU A 28 3.95 -5.94 7.45
C GLU A 28 2.71 -5.05 7.49
N GLY A 29 2.70 -4.08 8.40
CA GLY A 29 1.54 -3.23 8.64
C GLY A 29 0.34 -4.01 9.21
N ARG A 30 -0.86 -3.43 9.13
CA ARG A 30 -2.09 -4.02 9.67
C ARG A 30 -2.68 -5.10 8.79
N HIS A 31 -2.67 -4.90 7.47
CA HIS A 31 -3.31 -5.77 6.49
C HIS A 31 -2.41 -6.03 5.26
N GLY A 32 -1.09 -5.94 5.44
CA GLY A 32 -0.12 -6.00 4.36
C GLY A 32 0.22 -4.62 3.81
N ILE A 33 1.38 -4.55 3.17
CA ILE A 33 1.86 -3.37 2.43
C ILE A 33 2.09 -3.73 0.97
N VAL A 34 1.91 -2.75 0.08
CA VAL A 34 2.17 -2.88 -1.36
C VAL A 34 3.08 -1.78 -1.86
N ALA A 35 3.87 -2.06 -2.90
CA ALA A 35 4.79 -1.11 -3.51
C ALA A 35 4.37 -0.69 -4.92
N TYR A 36 4.63 0.56 -5.29
CA TYR A 36 4.46 1.09 -6.65
C TYR A 36 5.76 1.75 -7.15
N GLU A 37 5.92 1.83 -8.48
CA GLU A 37 7.02 2.57 -9.14
C GLU A 37 6.76 4.09 -9.20
N ARG A 38 5.56 4.51 -8.82
CA ARG A 38 5.15 5.91 -8.71
C ARG A 38 4.51 6.19 -7.35
N GLU A 39 4.43 7.47 -7.00
CA GLU A 39 3.58 7.87 -5.88
C GLU A 39 2.10 7.71 -6.23
N LEU A 40 1.32 7.27 -5.25
CA LEU A 40 -0.13 7.28 -5.32
C LEU A 40 -0.63 8.68 -4.97
N THR A 41 -1.71 9.11 -5.60
CA THR A 41 -2.33 10.39 -5.26
C THR A 41 -3.07 10.28 -3.92
N ALA A 42 -3.37 11.44 -3.30
CA ALA A 42 -4.17 11.46 -2.08
C ALA A 42 -5.57 10.84 -2.29
N GLU A 43 -6.17 11.01 -3.47
CA GLU A 43 -7.45 10.40 -3.84
C GLU A 43 -7.34 8.88 -3.92
N GLU A 44 -6.29 8.34 -4.54
CA GLU A 44 -6.07 6.89 -4.61
C GLU A 44 -5.89 6.25 -3.22
N LEU A 45 -5.22 6.98 -2.32
CA LEU A 45 -5.03 6.54 -0.95
C LEU A 45 -6.33 6.56 -0.14
N ASP A 46 -7.15 7.59 -0.31
CA ASP A 46 -8.44 7.71 0.37
C ASP A 46 -9.43 6.64 -0.13
N ASP A 47 -9.58 6.50 -1.45
CA ASP A 47 -10.48 5.53 -2.09
C ASP A 47 -10.16 4.07 -1.72
N SER A 48 -8.89 3.79 -1.45
CA SER A 48 -8.39 2.43 -1.18
C SER A 48 -8.11 2.16 0.30
N ASP A 49 -8.41 3.11 1.19
CA ASP A 49 -8.11 3.03 2.62
C ASP A 49 -6.62 2.72 2.88
N MET A 50 -5.72 3.50 2.29
CA MET A 50 -4.26 3.29 2.35
C MET A 50 -3.54 4.51 2.95
N LYS A 51 -2.32 4.28 3.46
CA LYS A 51 -1.40 5.39 3.81
C LYS A 51 0.03 5.04 3.42
N ALA A 52 0.86 6.07 3.24
CA ALA A 52 2.29 5.88 2.99
C ALA A 52 2.93 5.06 4.13
N TRP A 53 3.66 4.02 3.76
CA TRP A 53 4.42 3.20 4.69
C TRP A 53 5.81 3.79 4.85
N THR A 54 6.07 4.35 6.02
CA THR A 54 7.42 4.73 6.44
C THR A 54 8.02 3.51 7.13
N VAL A 55 9.08 2.93 6.56
CA VAL A 55 9.84 1.89 7.24
C VAL A 55 10.34 2.52 8.55
N LEU A 56 9.74 2.12 9.67
CA LEU A 56 10.38 2.31 10.96
C LEU A 56 11.61 1.41 10.89
N SER A 57 12.77 2.00 10.57
CA SER A 57 14.05 1.35 10.72
C SER A 57 14.12 0.80 12.15
N ARG A 58 13.90 -0.51 12.28
CA ARG A 58 14.17 -1.27 13.50
C ARG A 58 15.66 -1.58 13.57
#